data_AF-A0A3P5X2A2-F1
#
_entry.id   AF-A0A3P5X2A2-F1
#
_cell.length_a   1.000
_cell.length_b   1.000
_cell.length_c   1.000
_cell.angle_alpha   90.00
_cell.angle_beta   90.00
_cell.angle_gamma   90.00
#
_symmetry.space_group_name_H-M   'P 1'
#
loop_
_entity.id
_entity.type
_entity.pdbx_description
1 polymer ?
#
loop_
_entity_poly.entity_id
_entity_poly.type
_entity_poly.pdbx_seq_one_letter_code
_entity_poly.pdbx_strand_id
1 'polypeptide(L)'
;MSDPRRYLIDPNIVMHRGSIAEDDLKVRLVTDALEQAGWTGADGKPLNGVSWSIRRGAGRRGGYEIEIRRDIRLSNQSRLPKPDAADG
;
A
#
# COMPACT_ATOMS: atom_id res chain seq x y z
N MET A 1 34.16 -21.02 -32.75
CA MET A 1 34.23 -21.74 -31.46
C MET A 1 34.43 -20.66 -30.39
N SER A 2 33.33 -20.16 -29.81
CA SER A 2 33.39 -19.06 -28.83
C SER A 2 33.70 -19.61 -27.44
N ASP A 3 34.67 -19.00 -26.77
CA ASP A 3 35.09 -19.33 -25.41
C ASP A 3 33.95 -19.09 -24.40
N PRO A 4 33.48 -20.12 -23.65
CA PRO A 4 32.38 -19.97 -22.69
C PRO A 4 32.77 -19.23 -21.40
N ARG A 5 34.00 -18.68 -21.28
CA ARG A 5 34.53 -18.12 -20.03
C ARG A 5 34.71 -16.60 -19.99
N ARG A 6 33.86 -15.81 -20.65
CA ARG A 6 33.91 -14.33 -20.50
C ARG A 6 32.54 -13.64 -20.49
N TYR A 7 31.71 -13.97 -19.51
CA TYR A 7 30.77 -12.96 -18.98
C TYR A 7 30.75 -13.06 -17.46
N LEU A 8 31.29 -12.04 -16.78
CA LEU A 8 31.23 -11.85 -15.32
C LEU A 8 29.81 -11.41 -14.87
N ILE A 9 28.92 -11.17 -15.84
CA ILE A 9 27.58 -10.59 -15.69
C ILE A 9 26.64 -11.45 -16.54
N ASP A 10 25.62 -12.07 -15.94
CA ASP A 10 24.58 -12.78 -16.69
C ASP A 10 23.63 -11.74 -17.33
N PRO A 11 23.61 -11.61 -18.68
CA PRO A 11 22.79 -10.61 -19.35
C PRO A 11 21.28 -10.91 -19.28
N ASN A 12 20.88 -12.09 -18.81
CA ASN A 12 19.48 -12.45 -18.60
C ASN A 12 18.95 -12.01 -17.22
N ILE A 13 19.83 -11.54 -16.33
CA ILE A 13 19.47 -11.18 -14.96
C ILE A 13 19.71 -9.68 -14.75
N VAL A 14 18.62 -8.92 -14.69
CA VAL A 14 18.65 -7.51 -14.26
C VAL A 14 18.41 -7.45 -12.75
N MET A 15 19.43 -7.03 -12.00
CA MET A 15 19.30 -6.81 -10.55
C MET A 15 19.05 -5.33 -10.25
N HIS A 16 17.95 -5.05 -9.54
CA HIS A 16 17.71 -3.74 -8.95
C HIS A 16 17.89 -3.82 -7.43
N ARG A 17 18.70 -2.93 -6.88
CA ARG A 17 18.87 -2.75 -5.44
C ARG A 17 18.51 -1.32 -5.07
N GLY A 18 17.62 -1.18 -4.09
CA GLY A 18 17.25 0.10 -3.50
C GLY A 18 17.24 0.00 -1.98
N SER A 19 17.28 1.17 -1.34
CA SER A 19 17.08 1.34 0.10
C SER A 19 15.99 2.37 0.32
N ILE A 20 15.18 2.16 1.35
CA ILE A 20 14.12 3.09 1.74
C ILE A 20 14.21 3.33 3.24
N ALA A 21 13.95 4.56 3.68
CA ALA A 21 13.87 4.85 5.09
C ALA A 21 12.65 4.15 5.71
N GLU A 22 12.72 3.85 7.00
CA GLU A 22 11.62 3.18 7.70
C GLU A 22 10.32 4.00 7.65
N ASP A 23 10.43 5.31 7.80
CA ASP A 23 9.26 6.20 7.80
C ASP A 23 8.61 6.29 6.41
N ASP A 24 9.42 6.35 5.34
CA ASP A 24 8.90 6.31 3.97
C ASP A 24 8.20 4.98 3.67
N LEU A 25 8.74 3.86 4.19
CA LEU A 25 8.09 2.56 4.07
C LEU A 25 6.73 2.53 4.79
N LYS A 26 6.66 3.09 6.00
CA LYS A 26 5.40 3.20 6.76
C LYS A 26 4.36 4.03 6.02
N VAL A 27 4.77 5.17 5.44
CA VAL A 27 3.89 6.03 4.64
C VAL A 27 3.33 5.25 3.45
N ARG A 28 4.17 4.54 2.69
CA ARG A 28 3.71 3.72 1.54
C ARG A 28 2.72 2.65 1.96
N LEU A 29 3.01 1.93 3.04
CA LEU A 29 2.13 0.88 3.55
C LEU A 29 0.75 1.43 3.95
N VAL A 30 0.71 2.61 4.58
CA VAL A 30 -0.56 3.27 4.92
C VAL A 30 -1.31 3.69 3.66
N THR A 31 -0.62 4.29 2.68
CA THR A 31 -1.22 4.70 1.41
C THR A 31 -1.85 3.50 0.69
N ASP A 32 -1.09 2.41 0.54
CA ASP A 32 -1.59 1.18 -0.11
C ASP A 32 -2.83 0.63 0.62
N ALA A 33 -2.82 0.63 1.95
CA ALA A 33 -3.94 0.14 2.75
C ALA A 33 -5.18 1.05 2.67
N LEU A 34 -4.99 2.37 2.58
CA LEU A 34 -6.07 3.33 2.35
C LEU A 34 -6.71 3.16 0.96
N GLU A 35 -5.89 2.96 -0.06
CA GLU A 35 -6.35 2.71 -1.42
C GLU A 35 -7.14 1.39 -1.51
N GLN A 36 -6.64 0.32 -0.90
CA GLN A 36 -7.34 -0.97 -0.83
C GLN A 36 -8.67 -0.87 -0.08
N ALA A 37 -8.75 -0.02 0.96
CA ALA A 37 -9.98 0.25 1.69
C ALA A 37 -10.96 1.17 0.93
N GLY A 38 -10.54 1.76 -0.20
CA GLY A 38 -11.32 2.75 -0.93
C GLY A 38 -11.52 4.06 -0.17
N TRP A 39 -10.62 4.36 0.78
CA TRP A 39 -10.70 5.53 1.66
C TRP A 39 -9.70 6.63 1.28
N THR A 40 -9.31 6.63 0.02
CA THR A 40 -8.50 7.65 -0.63
C THR A 40 -9.38 8.47 -1.59
N GLY A 41 -9.24 9.80 -1.54
CA GLY A 41 -9.88 10.73 -2.46
C GLY A 41 -9.21 10.77 -3.82
N ALA A 42 -9.83 11.50 -4.77
CA ALA A 42 -9.28 11.67 -6.11
C ALA A 42 -7.94 12.43 -6.15
N ASP A 43 -7.58 13.12 -5.07
CA ASP A 43 -6.31 13.82 -4.89
C ASP A 43 -5.22 12.95 -4.23
N GLY A 44 -5.50 11.66 -4.01
CA GLY A 44 -4.58 10.74 -3.34
C GLY A 44 -4.52 10.91 -1.82
N LYS A 45 -5.37 11.76 -1.23
CA LYS A 45 -5.39 11.99 0.22
C LYS A 45 -6.46 11.13 0.90
N PRO A 46 -6.28 10.82 2.20
CA PRO A 46 -7.32 10.15 2.97
C PRO A 46 -8.63 10.95 2.95
N LEU A 47 -9.76 10.26 2.86
CA LEU A 47 -11.08 10.90 2.96
C LEU A 47 -11.27 11.55 4.34
N ASN A 48 -12.15 12.56 4.40
CA ASN A 48 -12.50 13.20 5.67
C ASN A 48 -13.02 12.18 6.70
N GLY A 49 -12.52 12.30 7.94
CA GLY A 49 -12.85 11.38 9.04
C GLY A 49 -12.03 10.09 9.04
N VAL A 50 -11.11 9.90 8.10
CA VAL A 50 -10.19 8.76 8.12
C VAL A 50 -9.00 9.07 9.02
N SER A 51 -8.70 8.13 9.91
CA SER A 51 -7.49 8.12 10.73
C SER A 51 -6.85 6.73 10.67
N TRP A 52 -5.54 6.70 10.90
CA TRP A 52 -4.78 5.45 10.88
C TRP A 52 -3.75 5.42 11.99
N SER A 53 -3.36 4.21 12.37
CA SER A 53 -2.18 3.96 13.16
C SER A 53 -1.37 2.85 12.52
N ILE A 54 -0.05 2.97 12.59
CA ILE A 54 0.87 1.93 12.14
C ILE A 54 1.82 1.62 13.29
N ARG A 55 1.92 0.34 13.62
CA ARG A 55 2.81 -0.14 14.67
C ARG A 55 3.58 -1.34 14.17
N ARG A 56 4.79 -1.53 14.70
CA ARG A 56 5.55 -2.74 14.39
C ARG A 56 4.78 -3.95 14.92
N GLY A 57 4.56 -4.93 14.07
CA GLY A 57 3.82 -6.14 14.42
C GLY A 57 4.54 -6.91 15.52
N ALA A 58 3.79 -7.40 16.51
CA ALA A 58 4.35 -8.24 17.56
C ALA A 58 4.46 -9.69 17.05
N GLY A 59 5.67 -10.20 16.83
CA GLY A 59 5.88 -11.59 16.46
C GLY A 59 7.18 -11.88 15.72
N ARG A 60 7.50 -13.17 15.56
CA ARG A 60 8.74 -13.65 14.91
C ARG A 60 8.85 -13.31 13.43
N ARG A 61 7.73 -13.05 12.74
CA ARG A 61 7.71 -12.68 11.32
C ARG A 61 8.03 -11.20 11.07
N GLY A 62 8.06 -10.36 12.12
CA GLY A 62 8.21 -8.91 11.97
C GLY A 62 7.05 -8.28 11.19
N GLY A 63 7.32 -7.16 10.53
CA GLY A 63 6.32 -6.42 9.73
C GLY A 63 5.61 -5.32 10.50
N TYR A 64 4.54 -4.79 9.88
CA TYR A 64 3.72 -3.72 10.43
C TYR A 64 2.27 -4.15 10.51
N GLU A 65 1.62 -3.72 11.59
CA GLU A 65 0.18 -3.78 11.75
C GLU A 65 -0.38 -2.39 11.49
N ILE A 66 -1.36 -2.32 10.59
CA ILE A 66 -2.00 -1.08 10.15
C ILE A 66 -3.44 -1.16 10.61
N GLU A 67 -3.86 -0.21 11.43
CA GLU A 67 -5.25 -0.01 11.80
C GLU A 67 -5.76 1.24 11.11
N ILE A 68 -6.81 1.11 10.31
CA ILE A 68 -7.45 2.23 9.64
C ILE A 68 -8.88 2.33 10.13
N ARG A 69 -9.27 3.52 10.55
CA ARG A 69 -10.61 3.83 11.03
C ARG A 69 -11.19 4.97 10.21
N ARG A 70 -12.49 4.88 9.95
CA ARG A 70 -13.26 5.97 9.36
C ARG A 70 -14.40 6.38 10.27
N ASP A 71 -14.44 7.64 10.66
CA ASP A 71 -15.61 8.25 11.27
C ASP A 71 -16.57 8.75 10.19
N ILE A 72 -17.64 8.00 9.97
CA ILE A 72 -18.65 8.29 8.95
C ILE A 72 -19.42 9.59 9.28
N ARG A 73 -19.45 10.05 10.54
CA ARG A 73 -20.10 11.32 10.91
C ARG A 73 -19.35 12.53 10.36
N LEU A 74 -18.04 12.38 10.14
CA LEU A 74 -17.16 13.39 9.59
C LEU A 74 -16.96 13.21 8.07
N SER A 75 -17.55 12.16 7.50
CA SER A 75 -17.48 11.86 6.08
C SER A 75 -18.52 12.66 5.31
N ASN A 76 -18.05 13.39 4.29
CA ASN A 76 -18.91 14.08 3.33
C ASN A 76 -19.46 13.14 2.22
N GLN A 77 -19.12 11.85 2.24
CA GLN A 77 -19.66 10.85 1.31
C GLN A 77 -20.91 10.15 1.86
N SER A 78 -21.85 9.85 0.95
CA SER A 78 -23.04 9.04 1.22
C SER A 78 -22.69 7.73 1.91
N ARG A 79 -23.50 7.37 2.91
CA ARG A 79 -23.21 6.38 3.96
C ARG A 79 -22.94 4.94 3.52
N LEU A 80 -23.18 4.59 2.26
CA LEU A 80 -22.86 3.30 1.65
C LEU A 80 -22.74 3.51 0.13
N PRO A 81 -21.92 2.74 -0.60
CA PRO A 81 -22.21 2.50 -2.01
C PRO A 81 -23.64 1.94 -2.06
N LYS A 82 -24.51 2.56 -2.86
CA LYS A 82 -25.83 1.98 -3.15
C LYS A 82 -25.54 0.57 -3.67
N PRO A 83 -26.14 -0.51 -3.11
CA PRO A 83 -25.96 -1.83 -3.69
C PRO A 83 -26.32 -1.68 -5.16
N ASP A 84 -25.38 -2.08 -6.03
CA ASP A 84 -25.55 -1.97 -7.47
C ASP A 84 -26.96 -2.45 -7.80
N ALA A 85 -27.68 -1.65 -8.58
CA ALA A 85 -28.89 -2.13 -9.20
C ALA A 85 -28.50 -3.41 -9.93
N ALA A 86 -28.88 -4.55 -9.35
CA ALA A 86 -28.97 -5.79 -10.06
C ALA A 86 -30.08 -5.57 -11.09
N ASP A 87 -29.71 -4.93 -12.20
CA ASP A 87 -30.46 -4.94 -13.44
C ASP A 87 -30.54 -6.43 -13.85
N GLY A 88 -31.71 -7.04 -14.00
CA GLY A 88 -32.93 -6.48 -14.57
C GLY A 88 -32.99 -6.87 -16.03
#